data_AF-A0A522XE36-F1
#
_entry.id   AF-A0A522XE36-F1
#
_cell.length_a   1.000
_cell.length_b   1.000
_cell.length_c   1.000
_cell.angle_alpha   90.00
_cell.angle_beta   90.00
_cell.angle_gamma   90.00
#
_symmetry.space_group_name_H-M   'P 1'
#
loop_
_entity.id
_entity.type
_entity.pdbx_description
1 polymer ?
#
loop_
_entity_poly.entity_id
_entity_poly.type
_entity_poly.pdbx_seq_one_letter_code
_entity_poly.pdbx_strand_id
1 'polypeptide(L)'
;MPNLKRALGCLLATCVVLLTWAVSPAYAFDNPELLPDVETPIIDLADTLTSIQEQQLIANLDQLEAETGYKLRVLTQFDRTPGRAVKEFWHLDDKSVLLIADSRGGNLLGFNVGDAVYNLMPRTFWIELQTRYGNQFFVRDNGEDQSILQSLESVETCLRQGGCQVVPGLPREQWILTLITSALGGIVCGFAAQPRDGKVFAWQWALIFSPLWGILFIAFGIGPVVTRTSDWLPLARNILAFAIGALAAYLTPIINHSASDAT
;
A
#
# COMPACT_ATOMS: atom_id res chain seq x y z
N MET A 1 -11.09 -57.22 31.25
CA MET A 1 -11.95 -56.44 30.33
C MET A 1 -11.18 -55.79 29.16
N PRO A 2 -10.29 -56.50 28.42
CA PRO A 2 -9.54 -55.92 27.30
C PRO A 2 -10.37 -55.75 26.01
N ASN A 3 -11.40 -56.59 25.81
CA ASN A 3 -12.25 -56.54 24.62
C ASN A 3 -13.16 -55.31 24.58
N LEU A 4 -13.56 -54.79 25.75
CA LEU A 4 -14.39 -53.57 25.85
C LEU A 4 -13.60 -52.32 25.44
N LYS A 5 -12.32 -52.22 25.82
CA LYS A 5 -11.46 -51.10 25.42
C LYS A 5 -11.16 -51.10 23.93
N ARG A 6 -10.99 -52.27 23.32
CA ARG A 6 -10.82 -52.43 21.87
C ARG A 6 -12.08 -52.08 21.09
N ALA A 7 -13.25 -52.53 21.56
CA ALA A 7 -14.53 -52.18 20.95
C ALA A 7 -14.81 -50.68 21.03
N LEU A 8 -14.54 -50.05 22.18
CA LEU A 8 -14.69 -48.59 22.35
C LEU A 8 -13.72 -47.82 21.44
N GLY A 9 -12.48 -48.29 21.31
CA GLY A 9 -11.48 -47.70 20.42
C GLY A 9 -11.86 -47.76 18.95
N CYS A 10 -12.38 -48.91 18.49
CA CYS A 10 -12.90 -49.04 17.13
C CYS A 10 -14.11 -48.13 16.90
N LEU A 11 -15.03 -48.05 17.86
CA LEU A 11 -16.23 -47.22 17.72
C LEU A 11 -15.89 -45.72 17.65
N LEU A 12 -14.91 -45.28 18.45
CA LEU A 12 -14.39 -43.91 18.39
C LEU A 12 -13.71 -43.62 17.06
N ALA A 13 -12.89 -44.55 16.55
CA ALA A 13 -12.23 -44.40 15.25
C ALA A 13 -13.26 -44.31 14.10
N THR A 14 -14.29 -45.14 14.13
CA THR A 14 -15.38 -45.09 13.12
C THR A 14 -16.16 -43.78 13.21
N CYS A 15 -16.45 -43.28 14.42
CA CYS A 15 -17.10 -41.98 14.59
C CYS A 15 -16.24 -40.82 14.07
N VAL A 16 -14.92 -40.83 14.30
CA VAL A 16 -14.01 -39.79 13.78
C VAL A 16 -13.97 -39.83 12.26
N VAL A 17 -13.89 -41.02 11.64
CA VAL A 17 -13.92 -41.15 10.18
C VAL A 17 -15.25 -40.65 9.60
N LEU A 18 -16.38 -41.01 10.22
CA LEU A 18 -17.70 -40.52 9.79
C LEU A 18 -17.84 -38.99 9.92
N LEU A 19 -17.28 -38.39 10.96
CA LEU A 19 -17.29 -36.93 11.15
C LEU A 19 -16.44 -36.21 10.08
N THR A 20 -15.32 -36.81 9.63
CA THR A 20 -14.52 -36.23 8.54
C THR A 20 -15.18 -36.30 7.17
N TRP A 21 -16.09 -37.27 6.95
CA TRP A 21 -16.87 -37.40 5.72
C TRP A 21 -18.16 -36.57 5.73
N ALA A 22 -18.59 -36.08 6.90
CA ALA A 22 -19.74 -35.20 7.05
C ALA A 22 -19.42 -33.71 6.81
N VAL A 23 -18.19 -33.38 6.43
CA VAL A 23 -17.82 -32.02 6.04
C VAL A 23 -18.37 -31.78 4.63
N SER A 24 -19.52 -31.10 4.55
CA SER A 24 -20.09 -30.66 3.28
C SER A 24 -19.04 -29.86 2.49
N PRO A 25 -18.91 -30.07 1.17
CA PRO A 25 -18.06 -29.22 0.35
C PRO A 25 -18.56 -27.77 0.50
N ALA A 26 -17.64 -26.86 0.83
CA ALA A 26 -17.93 -25.44 0.79
C ALA A 26 -18.18 -25.06 -0.67
N TYR A 27 -19.46 -24.90 -1.06
CA TYR A 27 -19.80 -24.38 -2.37
C TYR A 27 -19.35 -22.92 -2.42
N ALA A 28 -18.41 -22.61 -3.30
CA ALA A 28 -18.14 -21.23 -3.67
C ALA A 28 -19.42 -20.65 -4.28
N PHE A 29 -19.80 -19.45 -3.88
CA PHE A 29 -20.96 -18.76 -4.45
C PHE A 29 -20.78 -18.63 -5.97
N ASP A 30 -21.84 -18.94 -6.71
CA ASP A 30 -21.89 -18.81 -8.17
C ASP A 30 -23.34 -18.43 -8.52
N ASN A 31 -23.57 -17.12 -8.68
CA ASN A 31 -24.90 -16.58 -8.90
C ASN A 31 -24.93 -15.65 -10.12
N PRO A 32 -25.08 -16.21 -11.33
CA PRO A 32 -25.09 -15.42 -12.57
C PRO A 32 -26.31 -14.51 -12.72
N GLU A 33 -27.37 -14.72 -11.94
CA GLU A 33 -28.60 -13.90 -12.02
C GLU A 33 -28.39 -12.46 -11.52
N LEU A 34 -27.27 -12.19 -10.82
CA LEU A 34 -26.87 -10.88 -10.34
C LEU A 34 -26.06 -10.08 -11.37
N LEU A 35 -25.73 -10.70 -12.50
CA LEU A 35 -24.96 -10.04 -13.56
C LEU A 35 -25.90 -9.23 -14.47
N PRO A 36 -25.46 -8.06 -14.95
CA PRO A 36 -26.22 -7.28 -15.93
C PRO A 36 -26.22 -7.96 -17.30
N ASP A 37 -27.21 -7.62 -18.13
CA ASP A 37 -27.33 -8.16 -19.50
C ASP A 37 -26.23 -7.63 -20.45
N VAL A 38 -25.71 -6.44 -20.16
CA VAL A 38 -24.66 -5.78 -20.95
C VAL A 38 -23.38 -5.76 -20.13
N GLU A 39 -22.28 -6.14 -20.77
CA GLU A 39 -20.95 -6.12 -20.15
C GLU A 39 -20.50 -4.67 -19.92
N THR A 40 -20.39 -4.30 -18.64
CA THR A 40 -19.78 -3.05 -18.16
C THR A 40 -18.57 -3.39 -17.28
N PRO A 41 -17.52 -2.55 -17.22
CA PRO A 41 -16.35 -2.85 -16.39
C PRO A 41 -16.65 -2.78 -14.87
N ILE A 42 -17.84 -2.32 -14.49
CA ILE A 42 -18.28 -2.16 -13.10
C ILE A 42 -19.61 -2.88 -12.92
N ILE A 43 -19.72 -3.60 -11.80
CA ILE A 43 -20.98 -4.11 -11.25
C ILE A 43 -21.09 -3.56 -9.82
N ASP A 44 -21.99 -2.60 -9.60
CA ASP A 44 -22.21 -1.97 -8.30
C ASP A 44 -23.47 -2.55 -7.60
N LEU A 45 -23.33 -3.68 -6.89
CA LEU A 45 -24.47 -4.29 -6.17
C LEU A 45 -24.74 -3.63 -4.81
N ALA A 46 -23.78 -2.87 -4.29
CA ALA A 46 -23.86 -2.23 -2.98
C ALA A 46 -24.31 -0.75 -3.05
N ASP A 47 -24.53 -0.21 -4.25
CA ASP A 47 -24.87 1.21 -4.48
C ASP A 47 -23.82 2.14 -3.82
N THR A 48 -22.55 1.77 -4.00
CA THR A 48 -21.42 2.48 -3.38
C THR A 48 -21.01 3.72 -4.17
N LEU A 49 -21.11 3.68 -5.51
CA LEU A 49 -20.69 4.75 -6.40
C LEU A 49 -21.89 5.59 -6.82
N THR A 50 -21.70 6.92 -6.90
CA THR A 50 -22.71 7.76 -7.55
C THR A 50 -22.72 7.49 -9.06
N SER A 51 -23.86 7.73 -9.72
CA SER A 51 -23.99 7.53 -11.16
C SER A 51 -22.98 8.31 -12.00
N ILE A 52 -22.54 9.48 -11.53
CA ILE A 52 -21.49 10.29 -12.18
C ILE A 52 -20.12 9.61 -12.00
N GLN A 53 -19.78 9.17 -10.79
CA GLN A 53 -18.52 8.46 -10.53
C GLN A 53 -18.44 7.16 -11.32
N GLU A 54 -19.54 6.41 -11.38
CA GLU A 54 -19.62 5.16 -12.14
C GLU A 54 -19.38 5.41 -13.63
N GLN A 55 -20.07 6.38 -14.24
CA GLN A 55 -19.88 6.72 -15.66
C GLN A 55 -18.46 7.19 -15.98
N GLN A 56 -17.88 8.02 -15.12
CA GLN A 56 -16.50 8.47 -15.27
C GLN A 56 -15.51 7.31 -15.14
N LEU A 57 -15.73 6.43 -14.17
CA LEU A 57 -14.88 5.28 -13.93
C LEU A 57 -14.97 4.29 -15.10
N ILE A 58 -16.17 4.01 -15.62
CA ILE A 58 -16.34 3.18 -16.83
C ILE A 58 -15.49 3.73 -17.97
N ALA A 59 -15.62 5.02 -18.29
CA ALA A 59 -14.86 5.63 -19.37
C ALA A 59 -13.33 5.54 -19.13
N ASN A 60 -12.87 5.75 -17.90
CA ASN A 60 -11.44 5.65 -17.56
C ASN A 60 -10.92 4.22 -17.69
N LEU A 61 -11.68 3.22 -17.25
CA LEU A 61 -11.30 1.81 -17.31
C LEU A 61 -11.28 1.30 -18.76
N ASP A 62 -12.26 1.69 -19.58
CA ASP A 62 -12.28 1.36 -21.01
C ASP A 62 -11.10 2.00 -21.74
N GLN A 63 -10.79 3.25 -21.43
CA GLN A 63 -9.62 3.93 -21.98
C GLN A 63 -8.32 3.25 -21.55
N LEU A 64 -8.16 2.90 -20.28
CA LEU A 64 -7.00 2.18 -19.78
C LEU A 64 -6.80 0.85 -20.50
N GLU A 65 -7.88 0.09 -20.71
CA GLU A 65 -7.84 -1.19 -21.41
C GLU A 65 -7.42 -0.99 -22.87
N ALA A 66 -7.94 0.04 -23.55
CA ALA A 66 -7.52 0.38 -24.91
C ALA A 66 -6.05 0.82 -25.00
N GLU A 67 -5.54 1.55 -24.00
CA GLU A 67 -4.17 2.06 -23.95
C GLU A 67 -3.14 0.98 -23.60
N THR A 68 -3.45 0.14 -22.63
CA THR A 68 -2.49 -0.75 -21.98
C THR A 68 -2.71 -2.23 -22.30
N GLY A 69 -3.92 -2.60 -22.75
CA GLY A 69 -4.33 -3.99 -22.94
C GLY A 69 -4.56 -4.77 -21.64
N TYR A 70 -4.66 -4.10 -20.49
CA TYR A 70 -5.00 -4.69 -19.19
C TYR A 70 -6.44 -4.38 -18.82
N LYS A 71 -7.15 -5.38 -18.30
CA LYS A 71 -8.57 -5.26 -17.90
C LYS A 71 -8.65 -4.94 -16.43
N LEU A 72 -9.22 -3.80 -16.07
CA LEU A 72 -9.62 -3.50 -14.70
C LEU A 72 -11.14 -3.65 -14.58
N ARG A 73 -11.58 -4.42 -13.59
CA ARG A 73 -13.00 -4.67 -13.30
C ARG A 73 -13.29 -4.41 -11.83
N VAL A 74 -14.48 -3.90 -11.56
CA VAL A 74 -14.91 -3.49 -10.21
C VAL A 74 -16.20 -4.21 -9.86
N LEU A 75 -16.20 -4.91 -8.74
CA LEU A 75 -17.39 -5.53 -8.15
C LEU A 75 -17.59 -4.97 -6.76
N THR A 76 -18.67 -4.24 -6.53
CA THR A 76 -19.12 -3.93 -5.17
C THR A 76 -20.18 -4.96 -4.76
N GLN A 77 -20.15 -5.35 -3.50
CA GLN A 77 -21.09 -6.35 -2.97
C GLN A 77 -21.33 -6.14 -1.48
N PHE A 78 -22.56 -6.44 -1.06
CA PHE A 78 -22.92 -6.48 0.34
C PHE A 78 -23.59 -7.82 0.64
N ASP A 79 -24.92 -7.94 0.61
CA ASP A 79 -25.58 -9.18 0.99
C ASP A 79 -25.47 -10.30 -0.05
N ARG A 80 -25.32 -9.94 -1.32
CA ARG A 80 -25.30 -10.86 -2.46
C ARG A 80 -23.99 -10.77 -3.22
N THR A 81 -23.52 -11.90 -3.74
CA THR A 81 -22.30 -11.97 -4.55
C THR A 81 -22.54 -12.86 -5.78
N PRO A 82 -22.15 -12.42 -6.99
CA PRO A 82 -22.15 -13.28 -8.17
C PRO A 82 -21.09 -14.38 -8.09
N GLY A 83 -20.07 -14.19 -7.23
CA GLY A 83 -19.02 -15.14 -6.97
C GLY A 83 -18.25 -15.51 -8.24
N ARG A 84 -18.24 -16.79 -8.64
CA ARG A 84 -17.46 -17.26 -9.80
C ARG A 84 -17.97 -16.77 -11.15
N ALA A 85 -19.25 -16.42 -11.25
CA ALA A 85 -19.88 -16.01 -12.50
C ALA A 85 -19.16 -14.82 -13.17
N VAL A 86 -18.56 -13.92 -12.38
CA VAL A 86 -17.84 -12.73 -12.89
C VAL A 86 -16.64 -13.09 -13.76
N LYS A 87 -16.03 -14.26 -13.55
CA LYS A 87 -14.87 -14.69 -14.34
C LYS A 87 -15.24 -14.94 -15.80
N GLU A 88 -16.35 -15.64 -16.02
CA GLU A 88 -16.82 -15.96 -17.37
C GLU A 88 -17.46 -14.73 -18.02
N PHE A 89 -18.21 -13.94 -17.26
CA PHE A 89 -18.86 -12.71 -17.72
C PHE A 89 -17.87 -11.68 -18.30
N TRP A 90 -16.79 -11.38 -17.58
CA TRP A 90 -15.77 -10.42 -18.02
C TRP A 90 -14.60 -11.04 -18.77
N HIS A 91 -14.66 -12.35 -19.04
CA HIS A 91 -13.55 -13.11 -19.63
C HIS A 91 -12.21 -12.80 -18.95
N LEU A 92 -12.19 -12.87 -17.61
CA LEU A 92 -11.02 -12.52 -16.81
C LEU A 92 -9.87 -13.50 -17.10
N ASP A 93 -8.71 -12.94 -17.39
CA ASP A 93 -7.50 -13.61 -17.85
C ASP A 93 -6.24 -13.14 -17.09
N ASP A 94 -5.06 -13.54 -17.55
CA ASP A 94 -3.79 -13.22 -16.90
C ASP A 94 -3.46 -11.71 -16.90
N LYS A 95 -4.12 -10.91 -17.74
CA LYS A 95 -3.98 -9.45 -17.81
C LYS A 95 -5.14 -8.72 -17.13
N SER A 96 -5.90 -9.43 -16.30
CA SER A 96 -7.07 -8.87 -15.62
C SER A 96 -6.81 -8.60 -14.14
N VAL A 97 -7.37 -7.52 -13.63
CA VAL A 97 -7.46 -7.17 -12.22
C VAL A 97 -8.92 -6.97 -11.87
N LEU A 98 -9.42 -7.77 -10.94
CA LEU A 98 -10.75 -7.60 -10.36
C LEU A 98 -10.60 -7.04 -8.94
N LEU A 99 -11.06 -5.80 -8.75
CA LEU A 99 -11.25 -5.18 -7.45
C LEU A 99 -12.62 -5.61 -6.92
N ILE A 100 -12.64 -6.15 -5.71
CA ILE A 100 -13.85 -6.52 -4.98
C ILE A 100 -13.98 -5.59 -3.78
N ALA A 101 -15.06 -4.81 -3.70
CA ALA A 101 -15.41 -4.01 -2.54
C ALA A 101 -16.51 -4.73 -1.75
N ASP A 102 -16.19 -5.24 -0.56
CA ASP A 102 -17.12 -5.97 0.31
C ASP A 102 -17.06 -5.43 1.73
N SER A 103 -18.08 -4.66 2.13
CA SER A 103 -18.13 -4.00 3.45
C SER A 103 -18.38 -4.97 4.62
N ARG A 104 -18.66 -6.25 4.34
CA ARG A 104 -18.73 -7.29 5.39
C ARG A 104 -17.35 -7.82 5.79
N GLY A 105 -16.35 -7.62 4.93
CA GLY A 105 -14.98 -8.03 5.17
C GLY A 105 -14.32 -7.19 6.28
N GLY A 106 -13.28 -7.73 6.91
CA GLY A 106 -12.45 -6.92 7.82
C GLY A 106 -11.67 -5.81 7.09
N ASN A 107 -11.47 -5.97 5.78
CA ASN A 107 -10.96 -4.97 4.86
C ASN A 107 -11.97 -4.84 3.72
N LEU A 108 -12.30 -3.60 3.33
CA LEU A 108 -13.26 -3.33 2.27
C LEU A 108 -12.77 -3.86 0.92
N LEU A 109 -11.47 -3.75 0.64
CA LEU A 109 -10.91 -4.01 -0.67
C LEU A 109 -10.26 -5.39 -0.74
N GLY A 110 -10.64 -6.16 -1.76
CA GLY A 110 -10.00 -7.39 -2.20
C GLY A 110 -9.56 -7.26 -3.66
N PHE A 111 -8.48 -7.96 -4.02
CA PHE A 111 -7.96 -7.94 -5.39
C PHE A 111 -7.69 -9.36 -5.87
N ASN A 112 -8.34 -9.73 -6.99
CA ASN A 112 -7.98 -10.90 -7.78
C ASN A 112 -7.16 -10.43 -8.98
N VAL A 113 -5.91 -10.87 -9.05
CA VAL A 113 -4.91 -10.33 -9.98
C VAL A 113 -4.40 -11.46 -10.86
N GLY A 114 -4.42 -11.25 -12.17
CA GLY A 114 -3.88 -12.19 -13.16
C GLY A 114 -2.35 -12.26 -13.13
N ASP A 115 -1.81 -13.39 -13.60
CA ASP A 115 -0.38 -13.70 -13.48
C ASP A 115 0.53 -12.71 -14.23
N ALA A 116 0.10 -12.19 -15.38
CA ALA A 116 0.89 -11.22 -16.14
C ALA A 116 0.99 -9.87 -15.42
N VAL A 117 0.01 -9.51 -14.60
CA VAL A 117 0.00 -8.28 -13.81
C VAL A 117 0.98 -8.36 -12.64
N TYR A 118 1.17 -9.54 -12.05
CA TYR A 118 2.16 -9.73 -10.97
C TYR A 118 3.61 -9.46 -11.40
N ASN A 119 3.91 -9.54 -12.71
CA ASN A 119 5.21 -9.14 -13.25
C ASN A 119 5.43 -7.63 -13.22
N LEU A 120 4.36 -6.83 -13.19
CA LEU A 120 4.41 -5.37 -13.15
C LEU A 120 4.34 -4.83 -11.72
N MET A 121 3.54 -5.48 -10.87
CA MET A 121 3.27 -5.06 -9.50
C MET A 121 3.37 -6.26 -8.56
N PRO A 122 4.32 -6.27 -7.61
CA PRO A 122 4.57 -7.40 -6.74
C PRO A 122 3.41 -7.62 -5.75
N ARG A 123 3.30 -8.81 -5.15
CA ARG A 123 2.26 -9.12 -4.15
C ARG A 123 2.20 -8.09 -3.00
N THR A 124 3.35 -7.54 -2.60
CA THR A 124 3.45 -6.50 -1.56
C THR A 124 2.72 -5.22 -1.94
N PHE A 125 2.68 -4.84 -3.22
CA PHE A 125 1.94 -3.68 -3.71
C PHE A 125 0.44 -3.82 -3.43
N TRP A 126 -0.14 -4.99 -3.73
CA TRP A 126 -1.55 -5.27 -3.53
C TRP A 126 -1.94 -5.33 -2.06
N ILE A 127 -1.07 -5.89 -1.22
CA ILE A 127 -1.25 -5.85 0.24
C ILE A 127 -1.22 -4.41 0.74
N GLU A 128 -0.27 -3.60 0.26
CA GLU A 128 -0.18 -2.18 0.61
C GLU A 128 -1.46 -1.43 0.19
N LEU A 129 -1.99 -1.64 -1.02
CA LEU A 129 -3.26 -1.04 -1.47
C LEU A 129 -4.42 -1.36 -0.52
N GLN A 130 -4.62 -2.64 -0.19
CA GLN A 130 -5.68 -3.05 0.75
C GLN A 130 -5.50 -2.40 2.11
N THR A 131 -4.28 -2.42 2.65
CA THR A 131 -4.03 -1.82 3.97
C THR A 131 -4.12 -0.29 3.96
N ARG A 132 -3.82 0.38 2.84
CA ARG A 132 -3.86 1.84 2.71
C ARG A 132 -5.27 2.37 2.50
N TYR A 133 -6.02 1.77 1.56
CA TYR A 133 -7.32 2.29 1.12
C TYR A 133 -8.51 1.48 1.64
N GLY A 134 -8.35 0.18 1.89
CA GLY A 134 -9.46 -0.68 2.31
C GLY A 134 -9.58 -0.89 3.83
N ASN A 135 -8.68 -0.31 4.62
CA ASN A 135 -8.76 -0.40 6.08
C ASN A 135 -9.93 0.43 6.64
N GLN A 136 -10.49 -0.01 7.75
CA GLN A 136 -11.65 0.64 8.40
C GLN A 136 -11.45 2.14 8.71
N PHE A 137 -10.22 2.59 9.00
CA PHE A 137 -9.97 3.99 9.34
C PHE A 137 -10.07 4.86 8.11
N PHE A 138 -9.46 4.44 7.00
CA PHE A 138 -9.53 5.15 5.73
C PHE A 138 -10.98 5.20 5.22
N VAL A 139 -11.66 4.05 5.20
CA VAL A 139 -13.06 3.94 4.74
C VAL A 139 -13.97 4.82 5.58
N ARG A 140 -13.84 4.82 6.90
CA ARG A 140 -14.63 5.67 7.79
C ARG A 140 -14.41 7.16 7.52
N ASP A 141 -13.16 7.56 7.27
CA ASP A 141 -12.80 8.98 7.16
C ASP A 141 -13.03 9.55 5.76
N ASN A 142 -13.03 8.71 4.70
CA ASN A 142 -13.12 9.15 3.30
C ASN A 142 -14.34 8.61 2.53
N GLY A 143 -14.95 7.51 2.98
CA GLY A 143 -16.01 6.80 2.26
C GLY A 143 -15.53 5.55 1.52
N GLU A 144 -16.48 4.64 1.26
CA GLU A 144 -16.25 3.42 0.48
C GLU A 144 -15.93 3.74 -0.99
N ASP A 145 -16.61 4.73 -1.56
CA ASP A 145 -16.38 5.23 -2.92
C ASP A 145 -14.93 5.71 -3.11
N GLN A 146 -14.40 6.52 -2.19
CA GLN A 146 -13.04 7.02 -2.24
C GLN A 146 -12.01 5.92 -2.06
N SER A 147 -12.35 4.88 -1.28
CA SER A 147 -11.49 3.71 -1.11
C SER A 147 -11.32 2.95 -2.43
N ILE A 148 -12.41 2.81 -3.21
CA ILE A 148 -12.39 2.22 -4.54
C ILE A 148 -11.62 3.12 -5.52
N LEU A 149 -12.01 4.40 -5.63
CA LEU A 149 -11.47 5.32 -6.62
C LEU A 149 -9.97 5.56 -6.46
N GLN A 150 -9.48 5.85 -5.25
CA GLN A 150 -8.04 6.13 -5.03
C GLN A 150 -7.17 4.87 -5.18
N SER A 151 -7.71 3.70 -4.85
CA SER A 151 -6.99 2.44 -5.06
C SER A 151 -6.86 2.12 -6.54
N LEU A 152 -7.92 2.32 -7.33
CA LEU A 152 -7.90 2.15 -8.79
C LEU A 152 -6.96 3.16 -9.46
N GLU A 153 -7.00 4.44 -9.07
CA GLU A 153 -6.10 5.47 -9.59
C GLU A 153 -4.63 5.08 -9.43
N SER A 154 -4.27 4.47 -8.29
CA SER A 154 -2.93 3.96 -8.04
C SER A 154 -2.56 2.80 -8.99
N VAL A 155 -3.48 1.86 -9.21
CA VAL A 155 -3.28 0.73 -10.14
C VAL A 155 -3.16 1.22 -11.58
N GLU A 156 -4.07 2.09 -12.01
CA GLU A 156 -4.07 2.71 -13.33
C GLU A 156 -2.77 3.43 -13.63
N THR A 157 -2.32 4.28 -12.70
CA THR A 157 -1.05 5.01 -12.82
C THR A 157 0.11 4.04 -13.03
N CYS A 158 0.16 2.97 -12.24
CA CYS A 158 1.22 1.97 -12.34
C CYS A 158 1.16 1.19 -13.64
N LEU A 159 -0.02 0.84 -14.15
CA LEU A 159 -0.17 0.18 -15.45
C LEU A 159 0.30 1.07 -16.60
N ARG A 160 -0.05 2.37 -16.59
CA ARG A 160 0.41 3.34 -17.59
C ARG A 160 1.92 3.57 -17.54
N GLN A 161 2.55 3.38 -16.39
CA GLN A 161 4.00 3.51 -16.20
C GLN A 161 4.80 2.22 -16.49
N GLY A 162 4.12 1.12 -16.84
CA GLY A 162 4.77 -0.18 -17.06
C GLY A 162 5.15 -0.92 -15.77
N GLY A 163 4.52 -0.57 -14.64
CA GLY A 163 4.65 -1.25 -13.35
C GLY A 163 5.18 -0.37 -12.23
N CYS A 164 4.90 -0.79 -11.00
CA CYS A 164 5.33 -0.12 -9.77
C CYS A 164 5.83 -1.15 -8.76
N GLN A 165 6.91 -0.80 -8.07
CA GLN A 165 7.40 -1.62 -6.95
C GLN A 165 6.69 -1.30 -5.63
N VAL A 166 6.15 -0.09 -5.50
CA VAL A 166 5.47 0.45 -4.31
C VAL A 166 4.24 1.25 -4.71
N VAL A 167 3.25 1.36 -3.82
CA VAL A 167 2.05 2.14 -4.10
C VAL A 167 2.41 3.63 -4.17
N PRO A 168 2.11 4.32 -5.31
CA PRO A 168 2.33 5.75 -5.46
C PRO A 168 1.64 6.56 -4.37
N GLY A 169 2.15 7.74 -4.09
CA GLY A 169 1.66 8.61 -3.04
C GLY A 169 2.38 8.38 -1.71
N LEU A 170 2.55 9.48 -0.98
CA LEU A 170 3.30 9.54 0.26
C LEU A 170 2.36 9.91 1.42
N PRO A 171 1.94 8.94 2.25
CA PRO A 171 1.15 9.21 3.45
C PRO A 171 1.81 10.24 4.35
N ARG A 172 1.01 11.05 5.06
CA ARG A 172 1.50 12.14 5.90
C ARG A 172 2.49 11.66 6.95
N GLU A 173 2.20 10.53 7.58
CA GLU A 173 2.97 9.92 8.65
C GLU A 173 4.34 9.47 8.14
N GLN A 174 4.37 8.87 6.94
CA GLN A 174 5.61 8.50 6.28
C GLN A 174 6.42 9.73 5.88
N TRP A 175 5.78 10.76 5.34
CA TRP A 175 6.47 12.00 5.04
C TRP A 175 7.06 12.66 6.31
N ILE A 176 6.32 12.71 7.41
CA ILE A 176 6.80 13.23 8.69
C ILE A 176 8.05 12.47 9.15
N LEU A 177 8.04 11.13 9.04
CA LEU A 177 9.22 10.32 9.37
C LEU A 177 10.41 10.66 8.49
N THR A 178 10.21 10.82 7.18
CA THR A 178 11.29 11.21 6.24
C THR A 178 11.85 12.61 6.57
N LEU A 179 11.00 13.54 7.02
CA LEU A 179 11.39 14.88 7.41
C LEU A 179 12.22 14.87 8.71
N ILE A 180 11.75 14.13 9.73
CA ILE A 180 12.46 13.99 11.01
C ILE A 180 13.81 13.31 10.81
N THR A 181 13.86 12.21 10.07
CA THR A 181 15.11 11.50 9.79
C THR A 181 16.10 12.37 9.00
N SER A 182 15.61 13.19 8.06
CA SER A 182 16.45 14.18 7.37
C SER A 182 17.02 15.22 8.33
N ALA A 183 16.21 15.78 9.24
CA ALA A 183 16.68 16.73 10.25
C ALA A 183 17.74 16.11 11.19
N LEU A 184 17.50 14.89 11.67
CA LEU A 184 18.44 14.15 12.52
C LEU A 184 19.74 13.84 11.78
N GLY A 185 19.67 13.43 10.51
CA GLY A 185 20.85 13.26 9.66
C GLY A 185 21.64 14.56 9.54
N GLY A 186 20.95 15.68 9.37
CA GLY A 186 21.55 17.02 9.37
C GLY A 186 22.30 17.29 10.65
N ILE A 187 21.66 17.13 11.81
CA ILE A 187 22.26 17.35 13.14
C ILE A 187 23.53 16.52 13.33
N VAL A 188 23.49 15.23 13.02
CA VAL A 188 24.66 14.35 13.12
C VAL A 188 25.79 14.83 12.20
N CYS A 189 25.48 15.17 10.96
CA CYS A 189 26.44 15.71 10.01
C CYS A 189 27.06 17.03 10.52
N GLY A 190 26.25 17.92 11.08
CA GLY A 190 26.68 19.20 11.62
C GLY A 190 27.64 19.07 12.80
N PHE A 191 27.33 18.18 13.77
CA PHE A 191 28.26 17.87 14.87
C PHE A 191 29.56 17.23 14.40
N ALA A 192 29.49 16.34 13.41
CA ALA A 192 30.67 15.71 12.84
C ALA A 192 31.57 16.72 12.11
N ALA A 193 30.98 17.76 11.53
CA ALA A 193 31.64 18.79 10.74
C ALA A 193 32.27 19.96 11.53
N GLN A 194 32.03 20.04 12.85
CA GLN A 194 32.47 21.16 13.69
C GLN A 194 33.99 21.44 13.58
N PRO A 195 34.43 22.70 13.76
CA PRO A 195 35.83 23.08 13.66
C PRO A 195 36.72 22.29 14.62
N ARG A 196 37.83 21.74 14.12
CA ARG A 196 38.83 20.98 14.90
C ARG A 196 40.21 21.22 14.34
N ASP A 197 41.23 21.21 15.20
CA ASP A 197 42.65 21.28 14.80
C ASP A 197 42.97 22.44 13.83
N GLY A 198 42.37 23.61 14.07
CA GLY A 198 42.55 24.79 13.22
C GLY A 198 41.82 24.75 11.87
N LYS A 199 41.10 23.67 11.54
CA LYS A 199 40.26 23.58 10.35
C LYS A 199 38.87 24.12 10.67
N VAL A 200 38.40 25.07 9.85
CA VAL A 200 37.03 25.61 9.95
C VAL A 200 35.99 24.51 9.72
N PHE A 201 36.25 23.57 8.82
CA PHE A 201 35.34 22.46 8.52
C PHE A 201 36.05 21.11 8.59
N ALA A 202 35.58 20.23 9.49
CA ALA A 202 36.17 18.91 9.72
C ALA A 202 35.62 17.83 8.77
N TRP A 203 35.87 17.99 7.46
CA TRP A 203 35.32 17.10 6.42
C TRP A 203 35.65 15.61 6.62
N GLN A 204 36.83 15.29 7.16
CA GLN A 204 37.24 13.90 7.43
C GLN A 204 36.32 13.22 8.44
N TRP A 205 35.93 13.94 9.48
CA TRP A 205 34.99 13.44 10.48
C TRP A 205 33.58 13.35 9.93
N ALA A 206 33.15 14.33 9.14
CA ALA A 206 31.87 14.25 8.43
C ALA A 206 31.79 12.99 7.54
N LEU A 207 32.88 12.61 6.86
CA LEU A 207 32.93 11.37 6.09
C LEU A 207 32.97 10.11 6.97
N ILE A 208 33.75 10.09 8.05
CA ILE A 208 33.79 8.94 8.97
C ILE A 208 32.40 8.65 9.55
N PHE A 209 31.61 9.69 9.83
CA PHE A 209 30.24 9.57 10.32
C PHE A 209 29.19 9.47 9.20
N SER A 210 29.58 9.40 7.92
CA SER A 210 28.64 9.28 6.80
C SER A 210 27.76 8.04 6.80
N PRO A 211 28.17 6.88 7.36
CA PRO A 211 27.23 5.77 7.53
C PRO A 211 26.05 6.15 8.44
N LEU A 212 26.26 7.01 9.45
CA LEU A 212 25.23 7.40 10.41
C LEU A 212 24.32 8.51 9.88
N TRP A 213 24.86 9.62 9.37
CA TRP A 213 24.01 10.68 8.83
C TRP A 213 23.46 10.33 7.44
N GLY A 214 24.22 9.57 6.64
CA GLY A 214 23.86 9.18 5.28
C GLY A 214 22.68 8.21 5.26
N ILE A 215 22.62 7.23 6.17
CA ILE A 215 21.44 6.34 6.24
C ILE A 215 20.17 7.12 6.62
N LEU A 216 20.29 8.08 7.55
CA LEU A 216 19.16 8.90 8.01
C LEU A 216 18.65 9.82 6.89
N PHE A 217 19.54 10.50 6.18
CA PHE A 217 19.14 11.46 5.16
C PHE A 217 18.86 10.82 3.80
N ILE A 218 19.77 9.99 3.30
CA ILE A 218 19.67 9.44 1.93
C ILE A 218 18.66 8.29 1.91
N ALA A 219 18.85 7.28 2.76
CA ALA A 219 18.03 6.07 2.70
C ALA A 219 16.63 6.29 3.30
N PHE A 220 16.52 6.97 4.45
CA PHE A 220 15.21 7.20 5.09
C PHE A 220 14.59 8.56 4.78
N GLY A 221 15.40 9.60 4.56
CA GLY A 221 14.91 10.94 4.24
C GLY A 221 14.52 11.11 2.76
N ILE A 222 15.39 10.72 1.83
CA ILE A 222 15.19 10.93 0.39
C ILE A 222 14.55 9.70 -0.27
N GLY A 223 15.05 8.51 0.02
CA GLY A 223 14.68 7.26 -0.65
C GLY A 223 13.16 7.03 -0.79
N PRO A 224 12.37 7.11 0.30
CA PRO A 224 10.93 6.90 0.22
C PRO A 224 10.18 8.01 -0.53
N VAL A 225 10.73 9.23 -0.59
CA VAL A 225 10.09 10.35 -1.28
C VAL A 225 10.24 10.17 -2.79
N VAL A 226 11.47 9.97 -3.27
CA VAL A 226 11.76 9.91 -4.71
C VAL A 226 11.22 8.65 -5.38
N THR A 227 10.96 7.60 -4.62
CA THR A 227 10.37 6.35 -5.14
C THR A 227 8.84 6.33 -5.10
N ARG A 228 8.20 7.26 -4.36
CA ARG A 228 6.73 7.27 -4.16
C ARG A 228 6.02 8.49 -4.73
N THR A 229 6.71 9.58 -5.00
CA THR A 229 6.11 10.78 -5.60
C THR A 229 7.08 11.52 -6.52
N SER A 230 6.54 12.11 -7.57
CA SER A 230 7.24 13.08 -8.45
C SER A 230 7.18 14.51 -7.91
N ASP A 231 6.48 14.75 -6.79
CA ASP A 231 6.33 16.09 -6.22
C ASP A 231 7.65 16.61 -5.67
N TRP A 232 8.04 17.80 -6.13
CA TRP A 232 9.29 18.44 -5.69
C TRP A 232 9.24 18.93 -4.23
N LEU A 233 8.06 19.32 -3.74
CA LEU A 233 7.92 20.01 -2.46
C LEU A 233 8.35 19.15 -1.26
N PRO A 234 7.93 17.87 -1.11
CA PRO A 234 8.40 17.00 -0.04
C PRO A 234 9.93 16.83 -0.03
N LEU A 235 10.52 16.65 -1.21
CA LEU A 235 11.97 16.48 -1.36
C LEU A 235 12.72 17.74 -0.93
N ALA A 236 12.28 18.92 -1.40
CA ALA A 236 12.86 20.19 -1.00
C ALA A 236 12.79 20.42 0.52
N ARG A 237 11.66 20.08 1.15
CA ARG A 237 11.51 20.18 2.62
C ARG A 237 12.49 19.28 3.36
N ASN A 238 12.72 18.06 2.88
CA ASN A 238 13.67 17.13 3.49
C ASN A 238 15.12 17.62 3.36
N ILE A 239 15.49 18.15 2.19
CA ILE A 239 16.81 18.77 1.96
C ILE A 239 17.02 19.98 2.88
N LEU A 240 16.02 20.86 2.99
CA LEU A 240 16.07 22.02 3.88
C LEU A 240 16.15 21.61 5.36
N ALA A 241 15.39 20.61 5.79
CA ALA A 241 15.46 20.09 7.16
C ALA A 241 16.86 19.56 7.50
N PHE A 242 17.49 18.83 6.57
CA PHE A 242 18.87 18.40 6.72
C PHE A 242 19.83 19.60 6.81
N ALA A 243 19.72 20.58 5.90
CA ALA A 243 20.59 21.75 5.89
C ALA A 243 20.47 22.59 7.16
N ILE A 244 19.24 22.82 7.64
CA ILE A 244 18.97 23.55 8.89
C ILE A 244 19.52 22.78 10.09
N GLY A 245 19.29 21.47 10.17
CA GLY A 245 19.83 20.63 11.24
C GLY A 245 21.36 20.64 11.28
N ALA A 246 22.00 20.52 10.11
CA ALA A 246 23.45 20.58 9.98
C ALA A 246 24.01 21.95 10.40
N LEU A 247 23.39 23.03 9.94
CA LEU A 247 23.81 24.39 10.30
C LEU A 247 23.67 24.65 11.80
N ALA A 248 22.54 24.29 12.40
CA ALA A 248 22.29 24.48 13.83
C ALA A 248 23.30 23.72 14.70
N ALA A 249 23.56 22.45 14.38
CA ALA A 249 24.53 21.63 15.12
C ALA A 249 25.98 22.12 14.90
N TYR A 250 26.32 22.55 13.70
CA TYR A 250 27.64 23.11 13.38
C TYR A 250 27.92 24.42 14.14
N LEU A 251 26.93 25.32 14.25
CA LEU A 251 27.07 26.62 14.91
C LEU A 251 27.00 26.58 16.44
N THR A 252 26.63 25.44 17.04
CA THR A 252 26.44 25.30 18.49
C THR A 252 27.63 25.81 19.34
N PRO A 253 28.90 25.53 19.01
CA PRO A 253 30.04 26.02 19.79
C PRO A 253 30.17 27.55 19.75
N ILE A 254 29.91 28.17 18.59
CA ILE A 254 30.03 29.62 18.38
C ILE A 254 28.98 30.36 19.23
N ILE A 255 27.76 29.82 19.26
CA ILE A 255 26.66 30.36 20.08
C ILE A 255 27.01 30.27 21.57
N ASN A 256 27.53 29.12 22.03
CA ASN A 256 27.88 28.93 23.43
C ASN A 256 29.02 29.84 23.90
N HIS A 257 30.06 30.04 23.07
CA HIS A 257 31.15 30.99 23.39
C HIS A 257 30.63 32.42 23.53
N SER A 258 29.76 32.85 22.62
CA SER A 258 29.20 34.21 22.63
C SER A 258 28.32 34.47 23.87
N ALA A 259 27.65 33.44 24.39
CA ALA A 259 26.85 33.53 25.60
C ALA A 259 27.69 33.59 26.88
N SER A 260 28.85 32.92 26.92
CA SER A 260 29.76 32.97 28.07
C SER A 260 30.56 34.27 28.16
N ASP A 261 30.87 34.93 27.04
CA ASP A 261 31.57 36.22 27.04
C ASP A 261 30.66 37.41 27.40
N ALA A 262 29.34 37.20 27.42
CA ALA A 262 28.33 38.23 27.75
C ALA A 262 27.85 38.20 29.22
N THR A 263 28.36 37.28 30.03
CA THR A 263 28.12 37.18 31.49
C THR A 263 29.37 37.52 32.28
#